data_AF-A0A844Y8H5-F1
#
_entry.id   AF-A0A844Y8H5-F1
#
_cell.length_a   1.000
_cell.length_b   1.000
_cell.length_c   1.000
_cell.angle_alpha   90.00
_cell.angle_beta   90.00
_cell.angle_gamma   90.00
#
_symmetry.space_group_name_H-M   'P 1'
#
loop_
_entity.id
_entity.type
_entity.pdbx_description
1 polymer ?
#
loop_
_entity_poly.entity_id
_entity_poly.type
_entity_poly.pdbx_seq_one_letter_code
_entity_poly.pdbx_strand_id
1 'polypeptide(L)'
;MITVSFHDQLLHDICTDLDRAERQYGRVEAQALVTFISDAHALDHAEQLIDLHAGEIIVLDDDSLRVDLSADYRAALVVVGTRFRRADDGRIRWDSVMRLKLVEVSRVP
;
A
#
# COMPACT_ATOMS: atom_id res chain seq x y z
N MET A 1 -0.48 10.71 10.42
CA MET A 1 -0.04 10.71 9.00
C MET A 1 0.78 9.44 8.71
N ILE A 2 0.31 8.58 7.80
CA ILE A 2 1.05 7.40 7.35
C ILE A 2 2.21 7.84 6.46
N THR A 3 3.38 7.22 6.63
CA THR A 3 4.52 7.33 5.72
C THR A 3 4.59 6.09 4.84
N VAL A 4 4.56 6.26 3.52
CA VAL A 4 4.81 5.16 2.57
C VAL A 4 6.25 5.26 2.06
N SER A 5 7.01 4.18 2.24
CA SER A 5 8.36 4.00 1.70
C SER A 5 8.33 2.99 0.55
N PHE A 6 9.40 2.91 -0.23
CA PHE A 6 9.48 2.05 -1.42
C PHE A 6 10.61 1.02 -1.28
N HIS A 7 10.45 -0.15 -1.89
CA HIS A 7 11.47 -1.20 -1.87
C HIS A 7 12.74 -0.83 -2.59
N ASP A 8 12.61 -0.20 -3.74
CA ASP A 8 13.71 0.27 -4.55
C ASP A 8 13.41 1.65 -5.15
N GLN A 9 14.43 2.23 -5.78
CA GLN A 9 14.32 3.52 -6.45
C GLN A 9 13.36 3.47 -7.64
N LEU A 10 13.22 2.31 -8.30
CA LEU A 10 12.35 2.18 -9.46
C LEU A 10 10.88 2.33 -9.07
N LEU A 11 10.43 1.65 -8.01
CA LEU A 11 9.09 1.78 -7.45
C LEU A 11 8.83 3.19 -6.95
N HIS A 12 9.80 3.82 -6.27
CA HIS A 12 9.70 5.21 -5.86
C HIS A 12 9.45 6.12 -7.07
N ASP A 13 10.28 6.02 -8.11
CA ASP A 13 10.17 6.89 -9.28
C ASP A 13 8.85 6.66 -10.03
N ILE A 14 8.41 5.40 -10.13
CA ILE A 14 7.12 5.08 -10.74
C ILE A 14 5.96 5.71 -9.95
N CYS A 15 5.98 5.62 -8.62
CA CYS A 15 4.89 6.16 -7.80
C CYS A 15 4.91 7.69 -7.66
N THR A 16 6.01 8.36 -8.05
CA THR A 16 6.17 9.82 -7.94
C THR A 16 6.09 10.54 -9.30
N ASP A 17 6.08 9.79 -10.41
CA ASP A 17 5.93 10.30 -11.77
C ASP A 17 4.76 9.57 -12.47
N LEU A 18 3.62 10.26 -12.62
CA LEU A 18 2.42 9.69 -13.22
C LEU A 18 2.66 9.22 -14.65
N ASP A 19 3.37 10.01 -15.49
CA ASP A 19 3.65 9.64 -16.88
C ASP A 19 4.47 8.35 -16.95
N ARG A 20 5.35 8.11 -15.97
CA ARG A 20 6.15 6.89 -15.87
C ARG A 20 5.31 5.71 -15.40
N ALA A 21 4.41 5.90 -14.42
CA ALA A 21 3.46 4.87 -14.01
C ALA A 21 2.51 4.47 -15.14
N GLU A 22 1.94 5.43 -15.87
CA GLU A 22 1.02 5.16 -16.97
C GLU A 22 1.68 4.32 -18.07
N ARG A 23 2.95 4.61 -18.38
CA ARG A 23 3.74 3.82 -19.34
C ARG A 23 4.03 2.39 -18.87
N GLN A 24 4.19 2.19 -17.56
CA GLN A 24 4.55 0.89 -16.99
C GLN A 24 3.35 -0.02 -16.76
N TYR A 25 2.27 0.50 -16.20
CA TYR A 25 1.13 -0.30 -15.75
C TYR A 25 -0.13 -0.11 -16.59
N GLY A 26 -0.25 1.02 -17.29
CA GLY A 26 -1.50 1.47 -17.88
C GLY A 26 -2.08 2.63 -17.09
N ARG A 27 -2.94 3.41 -17.75
CA ARG A 27 -3.48 4.65 -17.19
C ARG A 27 -4.36 4.42 -15.96
N VAL A 28 -5.18 3.37 -15.99
CA VAL A 28 -6.13 3.07 -14.91
C VAL A 28 -5.36 2.66 -13.65
N GLU A 29 -4.41 1.75 -13.81
CA GLU A 29 -3.58 1.20 -12.74
C GLU A 29 -2.68 2.26 -12.12
N ALA A 30 -2.06 3.11 -12.96
CA ALA A 30 -1.24 4.21 -12.52
C ALA A 30 -2.03 5.21 -11.68
N GLN A 31 -3.24 5.57 -12.13
CA GLN A 31 -4.10 6.48 -11.40
C GLN A 31 -4.56 5.86 -10.06
N ALA A 32 -4.95 4.58 -10.06
CA ALA A 32 -5.34 3.87 -8.84
C ALA A 32 -4.19 3.84 -7.82
N LEU A 33 -2.97 3.55 -8.27
CA LEU A 33 -1.77 3.53 -7.42
C LEU A 33 -1.47 4.90 -6.82
N VAL A 34 -1.47 5.97 -7.63
CA VAL A 34 -1.20 7.33 -7.14
C VAL A 34 -2.28 7.82 -6.17
N THR A 35 -3.55 7.51 -6.46
CA THR A 35 -4.67 7.81 -5.54
C THR A 35 -4.47 7.10 -4.21
N PHE A 36 -4.22 5.78 -4.22
CA PHE A 36 -3.96 4.99 -3.01
C PHE A 36 -2.81 5.55 -2.17
N ILE A 37 -1.68 5.91 -2.78
CA ILE A 37 -0.53 6.50 -2.08
C ILE A 37 -0.89 7.87 -1.48
N SER A 38 -1.68 8.67 -2.20
CA SER A 38 -2.14 9.98 -1.73
C SER A 38 -3.09 9.84 -0.54
N ASP A 39 -4.03 8.90 -0.60
CA ASP A 39 -4.97 8.60 0.48
C ASP A 39 -4.22 8.10 1.72
N ALA A 40 -3.23 7.22 1.55
CA ALA A 40 -2.36 6.80 2.65
C ALA A 40 -1.70 8.00 3.34
N HIS A 41 -1.11 8.93 2.57
CA HIS A 41 -0.49 10.13 3.13
C HIS A 41 -1.49 11.10 3.81
N ALA A 42 -2.77 11.05 3.48
CA ALA A 42 -3.80 11.89 4.10
C ALA A 42 -4.30 11.36 5.44
N LEU A 43 -4.08 10.07 5.73
CA LEU A 43 -4.65 9.38 6.90
C LEU A 43 -3.67 9.22 8.05
N ASP A 44 -4.19 8.94 9.25
CA ASP A 44 -3.37 8.90 10.46
C ASP A 44 -2.68 7.58 10.72
N HIS A 45 -3.39 6.48 10.48
CA HIS A 45 -2.93 5.11 10.71
C HIS A 45 -3.57 4.15 9.69
N ALA A 46 -2.91 3.02 9.46
CA ALA A 46 -3.27 2.09 8.38
C ALA A 46 -4.67 1.48 8.49
N GLU A 47 -5.25 1.36 9.69
CA GLU A 47 -6.65 0.94 9.83
C GLU A 47 -7.62 1.87 9.10
N GLN A 48 -7.44 3.20 9.15
CA GLN A 48 -8.28 4.13 8.37
C GLN A 48 -8.13 3.90 6.86
N LEU A 49 -6.93 3.55 6.41
CA LEU A 49 -6.66 3.28 5.00
C LEU A 49 -7.34 1.98 4.55
N ILE A 50 -7.29 0.94 5.39
CA ILE A 50 -7.98 -0.33 5.18
C ILE A 50 -9.50 -0.10 5.12
N ASP A 51 -10.04 0.70 6.03
CA ASP A 51 -11.48 1.02 6.07
C ASP A 51 -11.92 1.84 4.85
N LEU A 52 -11.10 2.80 4.40
CA LEU A 52 -11.39 3.64 3.23
C LEU A 52 -11.48 2.82 1.94
N HIS A 53 -10.58 1.85 1.78
CA HIS A 53 -10.51 0.96 0.62
C HIS A 53 -11.06 -0.44 0.94
N ALA A 54 -12.11 -0.50 1.77
CA ALA A 54 -12.74 -1.75 2.16
C ALA A 54 -13.18 -2.54 0.91
N GLY A 55 -12.63 -3.75 0.75
CA GLY A 55 -12.87 -4.62 -0.41
C GLY A 55 -11.77 -4.59 -1.48
N GLU A 56 -10.91 -3.57 -1.48
CA GLU A 56 -9.72 -3.48 -2.35
C GLU A 56 -8.44 -3.86 -1.58
N ILE A 57 -8.41 -3.61 -0.27
CA ILE A 57 -7.31 -3.99 0.61
C ILE A 57 -7.62 -5.28 1.35
N ILE A 58 -6.70 -6.23 1.27
CA ILE A 58 -6.74 -7.51 1.98
C ILE A 58 -5.53 -7.59 2.90
N VAL A 59 -5.81 -7.81 4.19
CA VAL A 59 -4.78 -8.12 5.20
C VAL A 59 -4.47 -9.60 5.13
N LEU A 60 -3.20 -9.94 4.88
CA LEU A 60 -2.73 -11.33 4.75
C LEU A 60 -2.27 -11.92 6.09
N ASP A 61 -2.14 -13.24 6.14
CA ASP A 61 -1.75 -13.99 7.35
C ASP A 61 -0.31 -13.70 7.80
N ASP A 62 0.52 -13.08 6.98
CA ASP A 62 1.89 -12.66 7.32
C ASP A 62 1.99 -11.21 7.79
N ASP A 63 0.86 -10.56 8.13
CA ASP A 63 0.76 -9.15 8.51
C ASP A 63 1.17 -8.18 7.37
N SER A 64 1.03 -8.60 6.10
CA SER A 64 1.16 -7.73 4.93
C SER A 64 -0.21 -7.29 4.38
N LEU A 65 -0.20 -6.25 3.54
CA LEU A 65 -1.38 -5.75 2.83
C LEU A 65 -1.24 -6.07 1.35
N ARG A 66 -2.29 -6.62 0.76
CA ARG A 66 -2.49 -6.69 -0.69
C ARG A 66 -3.53 -5.66 -1.08
N VAL A 67 -3.26 -4.88 -2.12
CA VAL A 67 -4.17 -3.88 -2.66
C VAL A 67 -4.45 -4.22 -4.11
N ASP A 68 -5.70 -4.47 -4.44
CA ASP A 68 -6.11 -4.75 -5.80
C ASP A 68 -6.33 -3.40 -6.53
N LEU A 69 -5.42 -3.05 -7.45
CA LEU A 69 -5.43 -1.76 -8.17
C LEU A 69 -6.38 -1.80 -9.38
N SER A 70 -6.47 -2.97 -10.00
CA SER A 70 -7.40 -3.29 -11.08
C SER A 70 -7.61 -4.81 -11.11
N ALA A 71 -8.37 -5.32 -12.09
CA ALA A 71 -8.50 -6.76 -12.30
C ALA A 71 -7.15 -7.43 -12.66
N ASP A 72 -6.22 -6.67 -13.25
CA ASP A 72 -4.97 -7.19 -13.79
C ASP A 72 -3.76 -6.90 -12.92
N TYR A 73 -3.86 -5.98 -11.95
CA TYR A 73 -2.73 -5.54 -11.13
C TYR A 73 -3.03 -5.44 -9.64
N ARG A 74 -2.02 -5.78 -8.85
CA ARG A 74 -2.01 -5.66 -7.40
C ARG A 74 -0.74 -5.00 -6.89
N ALA A 75 -0.85 -4.30 -5.78
CA ALA A 75 0.27 -3.82 -4.99
C ALA A 75 0.38 -4.65 -3.71
N ALA A 76 1.60 -4.87 -3.22
CA ALA A 76 1.81 -5.44 -1.90
C ALA A 76 2.58 -4.45 -1.01
N LEU A 77 2.14 -4.33 0.23
CA LEU A 77 2.76 -3.48 1.24
C LEU A 77 3.06 -4.28 2.50
N VAL A 78 4.13 -3.91 3.18
CA VAL A 78 4.48 -4.47 4.48
C VAL A 78 4.58 -3.36 5.53
N VAL A 79 4.34 -3.71 6.78
CA VAL A 79 4.59 -2.81 7.91
C VAL A 79 6.10 -2.68 8.13
N VAL A 80 6.58 -1.46 8.32
CA VAL A 80 8.00 -1.20 8.59
C VAL A 80 8.22 -0.33 9.82
N GLY A 81 9.40 -0.50 10.43
CA GLY A 81 9.75 0.15 11.69
C GLY A 81 9.32 -0.64 12.91
N THR A 82 9.39 -0.01 14.08
CA THR A 82 9.18 -0.68 15.38
C THR A 82 8.10 -0.01 16.24
N ARG A 83 7.50 1.07 15.73
CA ARG A 83 6.51 1.89 16.44
C ARG A 83 5.08 1.49 16.06
N PHE A 84 4.76 0.22 16.19
CA PHE A 84 3.39 -0.29 16.10
C PHE A 84 3.17 -1.30 17.22
N ARG A 85 1.92 -1.55 17.56
CA ARG A 85 1.51 -2.49 18.61
C ARG A 85 1.05 -3.80 17.97
N ARG A 86 1.18 -4.88 18.74
CA ARG A 86 0.55 -6.17 18.44
C ARG A 86 -0.62 -6.41 19.39
N ALA A 87 -1.61 -7.15 18.93
CA ALA A 87 -2.72 -7.63 19.75
C ALA A 87 -2.29 -8.88 20.55
N ASP A 88 -3.17 -9.39 21.40
CA ASP A 88 -2.88 -10.52 22.30
C ASP A 88 -2.63 -11.84 21.55
N ASP A 89 -3.17 -11.96 20.33
CA ASP A 89 -2.92 -13.06 19.39
C ASP A 89 -1.59 -12.94 18.64
N GLY A 90 -0.82 -11.87 18.90
CA GLY A 90 0.43 -11.58 18.23
C GLY A 90 0.28 -10.89 16.88
N ARG A 91 -0.93 -10.62 16.37
CA ARG A 91 -1.17 -9.93 15.08
C ARG A 91 -0.93 -8.43 15.21
N ILE A 92 -0.71 -7.76 14.09
CA ILE A 92 -0.56 -6.30 14.08
C ILE A 92 -1.87 -5.60 14.45
N ARG A 93 -1.79 -4.59 15.33
CA ARG A 93 -2.86 -3.61 15.50
C ARG A 93 -2.74 -2.50 14.47
N TRP A 94 -3.54 -2.57 13.42
CA TRP A 94 -3.50 -1.62 12.30
C TRP A 94 -3.82 -0.18 12.71
N ASP A 95 -4.53 0.02 13.83
CA ASP A 95 -4.78 1.32 14.49
C ASP A 95 -3.50 2.04 14.96
N SER A 96 -2.36 1.32 14.98
CA SER A 96 -1.07 1.83 15.45
C SER A 96 0.00 1.88 14.37
N VAL A 97 -0.32 1.43 13.16
CA VAL A 97 0.62 1.40 12.04
C VAL A 97 0.62 2.73 11.32
N MET A 98 1.76 3.44 11.37
CA MET A 98 1.96 4.71 10.67
C MET A 98 2.99 4.62 9.54
N ARG A 99 3.56 3.45 9.28
CA ARG A 99 4.65 3.27 8.32
C ARG A 99 4.46 2.01 7.52
N LEU A 100 4.29 2.19 6.22
CA LEU A 100 4.16 1.12 5.26
C LEU A 100 5.31 1.20 4.26
N LYS A 101 5.62 0.06 3.66
CA LYS A 101 6.57 -0.03 2.55
C LYS A 101 5.91 -0.74 1.39
N LEU A 102 5.80 -0.06 0.26
CA LEU A 102 5.41 -0.66 -1.01
C LEU A 102 6.54 -1.58 -1.48
N VAL A 103 6.27 -2.88 -1.53
CA VAL A 103 7.28 -3.89 -1.88
C VAL A 103 7.23 -4.30 -3.34
N GLU A 104 6.04 -4.35 -3.93
CA GLU A 104 5.86 -4.69 -5.33
C GLU A 104 4.56 -4.13 -5.88
N VAL A 105 4.53 -3.96 -7.21
CA VAL A 105 3.33 -3.84 -8.02
C VAL A 105 3.46 -4.88 -9.12
N SER A 106 2.55 -5.85 -9.16
CA SER A 106 2.65 -7.01 -10.03
C SER A 106 1.33 -7.27 -10.75
N ARG A 107 1.42 -7.93 -11.91
CA ARG A 107 0.21 -8.47 -12.55
C ARG A 107 -0.38 -9.61 -11.72
N VAL A 108 -1.70 -9.73 -11.76
CA VAL A 108 -2.42 -10.89 -11.22
C VAL A 108 -2.28 -12.05 -12.23
N PRO A 109 -1.94 -13.28 -11.78
CA PRO A 109 -1.84 -14.45 -12.67
C PRO A 109 -3.18 -14.87 -13.28
#